data_AF-A0A9Q8QFH8-F1
#
_entry.id   AF-A0A9Q8QFH8-F1
#
_cell.length_a   1.000
_cell.length_b   1.000
_cell.length_c   1.000
_cell.angle_alpha   90.00
_cell.angle_beta   90.00
_cell.angle_gamma   90.00
#
_symmetry.space_group_name_H-M   'P 1'
#
loop_
_entity.id
_entity.type
_entity.pdbx_description
1 polymer ?
#
loop_
_entity_poly.entity_id
_entity_poly.type
_entity_poly.pdbx_seq_one_letter_code
_entity_poly.pdbx_strand_id
1 'polypeptide(L)'
;MLNGAGAIAAWDSRSDGSQTAGNLGGLLQSATYLSGLSGGGWLVGSIYTNNFTSVQDAVNSPSIWMFDDSILKGPEKYSLLQYYRNILDAVDGKDQAGYDRSITDYWGRMLSYQLIDATDGGPGFTFSSIADDEGFSSGKTPLPFLIADGRAPGQKVISSNSTIFEFTPWELGSSDPTLDGFVPLRYVGSKFNNGTLPSSEKCIEGFDNAGFVMGTSSSLFNQIVLYLKDNASNNYVPADVPKFIIDALTTVLKALGDTSNDIADWTPNPFKGWNAANNPGAGSERLTLVDGGEDLQNVPYHPHLLRDREVDVVFSVDSSADTETSWPDGASAIATYERSLQKNISAGTGFPAVPGKDTFLNLGLNTKPVFFGCNSTNLTSPSPLIVYLPNYPYIYASNISTFQMAIKSGQRDAIIQNGWAVATQLNATRDADWPVCVGCAMLSRSFERTKTAVPDKCQQCFTRYCWDGSLNETKAAPYDPKYFSTPIEVKSAASAVLGSAAMPMFFAFIAGLAFVI
;
A
#
# COMPACT_ATOMS: atom_id res chain seq x y z
N MET A 1 4.59 0.96 -4.41
CA MET A 1 4.96 -0.18 -5.28
C MET A 1 6.48 -0.38 -5.37
N LEU A 2 7.21 0.43 -6.14
CA LEU A 2 8.57 0.10 -6.59
C LEU A 2 9.63 0.01 -5.48
N ASN A 3 9.60 0.90 -4.48
CA ASN A 3 10.50 0.81 -3.33
C ASN A 3 10.29 -0.51 -2.55
N GLY A 4 9.03 -0.88 -2.30
CA GLY A 4 8.66 -2.17 -1.72
C GLY A 4 9.07 -3.36 -2.60
N ALA A 5 9.02 -3.23 -3.94
CA ALA A 5 9.48 -4.28 -4.84
C ALA A 5 10.98 -4.53 -4.67
N GLY A 6 11.79 -3.48 -4.47
CA GLY A 6 13.20 -3.62 -4.12
C GLY A 6 13.44 -4.41 -2.83
N ALA A 7 12.64 -4.15 -1.80
CA ALA A 7 12.70 -4.90 -0.55
C ALA A 7 12.29 -6.37 -0.70
N ILE A 8 11.17 -6.64 -1.39
CA ILE A 8 10.74 -8.01 -1.70
C ILE A 8 11.82 -8.74 -2.49
N ALA A 9 12.40 -8.11 -3.51
CA ALA A 9 13.49 -8.69 -4.29
C ALA A 9 14.68 -9.07 -3.40
N ALA A 10 15.08 -8.19 -2.48
CA ALA A 10 16.19 -8.45 -1.55
C ALA A 10 15.91 -9.63 -0.59
N TRP A 11 14.65 -9.84 -0.24
CA TRP A 11 14.19 -10.89 0.68
C TRP A 11 13.87 -12.21 -0.01
N ASP A 12 13.65 -12.20 -1.31
CA ASP A 12 13.29 -13.36 -2.11
C ASP A 12 14.54 -14.15 -2.52
N SER A 13 14.63 -15.41 -2.09
CA SER A 13 15.70 -16.33 -2.50
C SER A 13 15.76 -16.62 -4.01
N ARG A 14 14.68 -16.32 -4.75
CA ARG A 14 14.62 -16.47 -6.21
C ARG A 14 15.31 -15.33 -6.96
N SER A 15 15.56 -14.20 -6.29
CA SER A 15 16.26 -13.06 -6.86
C SER A 15 17.75 -13.31 -7.00
N ASP A 16 18.31 -13.01 -8.17
CA ASP A 16 19.75 -13.07 -8.39
C ASP A 16 20.52 -12.24 -7.35
N GLY A 17 21.51 -12.87 -6.71
CA GLY A 17 22.37 -12.21 -5.72
C GLY A 17 21.80 -12.08 -4.31
N SER A 18 20.51 -12.37 -4.06
CA SER A 18 19.89 -12.17 -2.72
C SER A 18 20.46 -13.08 -1.64
N GLN A 19 21.07 -14.21 -2.01
CA GLN A 19 21.69 -15.15 -1.08
C GLN A 19 23.20 -14.93 -0.89
N THR A 20 23.78 -13.93 -1.56
CA THR A 20 25.20 -13.61 -1.38
C THR A 20 25.45 -12.97 -0.01
N ALA A 21 26.68 -13.05 0.49
CA ALA A 21 27.05 -12.49 1.78
C ALA A 21 26.65 -11.00 1.89
N GLY A 22 25.99 -10.64 3.00
CA GLY A 22 25.48 -9.27 3.22
C GLY A 22 24.03 -9.04 2.76
N ASN A 23 23.39 -10.02 2.10
CA ASN A 23 22.00 -9.94 1.66
C ASN A 23 21.04 -10.76 2.56
N LEU A 24 19.75 -10.74 2.23
CA LEU A 24 18.64 -11.20 3.08
C LEU A 24 17.70 -12.21 2.37
N GLY A 25 18.18 -12.86 1.31
CA GLY A 25 17.40 -13.84 0.56
C GLY A 25 16.94 -15.00 1.43
N GLY A 26 15.65 -15.35 1.32
CA GLY A 26 15.00 -16.35 2.16
C GLY A 26 14.11 -15.75 3.25
N LEU A 27 14.20 -14.44 3.52
CA LEU A 27 13.30 -13.78 4.46
C LEU A 27 11.84 -13.83 3.97
N LEU A 28 11.60 -13.65 2.67
CA LEU A 28 10.25 -13.79 2.08
C LEU A 28 9.72 -15.23 2.22
N GLN A 29 10.58 -16.23 1.99
CA GLN A 29 10.21 -17.64 2.15
C GLN A 29 9.96 -18.03 3.61
N SER A 30 10.44 -17.23 4.56
CA SER A 30 10.21 -17.43 6.00
C SER A 30 8.98 -16.66 6.51
N ALA A 31 8.34 -15.84 5.67
CA ALA A 31 7.21 -15.02 6.07
C ALA A 31 5.89 -15.81 6.01
N THR A 32 5.05 -15.64 7.04
CA THR A 32 3.68 -16.19 7.06
C THR A 32 2.70 -15.29 6.33
N TYR A 33 2.92 -13.97 6.37
CA TYR A 33 1.99 -12.95 5.88
C TYR A 33 2.72 -11.90 5.05
N LEU A 34 2.04 -11.33 4.05
CA LEU A 34 2.52 -10.18 3.29
C LEU A 34 1.36 -9.21 3.02
N SER A 35 1.47 -7.97 3.52
CA SER A 35 0.40 -6.97 3.36
C SER A 35 0.80 -5.83 2.45
N GLY A 36 -0.18 -5.30 1.71
CA GLY A 36 -0.05 -4.10 0.90
C GLY A 36 -1.29 -3.23 0.98
N LEU A 37 -1.13 -1.92 0.86
CA LEU A 37 -2.21 -0.96 0.64
C LEU A 37 -1.81 0.02 -0.45
N SER A 38 -2.77 0.66 -1.11
CA SER A 38 -2.51 1.62 -2.18
C SER A 38 -1.51 1.07 -3.22
N GLY A 39 -0.45 1.81 -3.55
CA GLY A 39 0.62 1.33 -4.41
C GLY A 39 1.38 0.09 -3.88
N GLY A 40 1.34 -0.21 -2.59
CA GLY A 40 1.79 -1.50 -2.04
C GLY A 40 0.81 -2.63 -2.36
N GLY A 41 -0.49 -2.34 -2.41
CA GLY A 41 -1.53 -3.25 -2.88
C GLY A 41 -1.37 -3.62 -4.36
N TRP A 42 -0.85 -2.71 -5.20
CA TRP A 42 -0.47 -3.04 -6.59
C TRP A 42 0.68 -4.04 -6.66
N LEU A 43 1.70 -3.89 -5.80
CA LEU A 43 2.82 -4.81 -5.73
C LEU A 43 2.34 -6.21 -5.33
N VAL A 44 1.65 -6.31 -4.20
CA VAL A 44 1.14 -7.58 -3.68
C VAL A 44 0.12 -8.19 -4.64
N GLY A 45 -0.86 -7.42 -5.09
CA GLY A 45 -1.85 -7.90 -6.05
C GLY A 45 -1.22 -8.40 -7.36
N SER A 46 -0.28 -7.65 -7.92
CA SER A 46 0.41 -8.04 -9.16
C SER A 46 1.24 -9.30 -8.99
N ILE A 47 2.06 -9.44 -7.94
CA ILE A 47 2.88 -10.64 -7.82
C ILE A 47 2.01 -11.89 -7.63
N TYR A 48 0.96 -11.83 -6.80
CA TYR A 48 0.12 -13.00 -6.53
C TYR A 48 -0.78 -13.38 -7.71
N THR A 49 -1.41 -12.40 -8.38
CA THR A 49 -2.27 -12.68 -9.55
C THR A 49 -1.52 -13.21 -10.77
N ASN A 50 -0.19 -13.13 -10.75
CA ASN A 50 0.71 -13.72 -11.74
C ASN A 50 1.48 -14.91 -11.13
N ASN A 51 0.78 -15.78 -10.40
CA ASN A 51 1.30 -17.02 -9.82
C ASN A 51 2.51 -16.80 -8.89
N PHE A 52 2.43 -15.77 -8.05
CA PHE A 52 3.53 -15.34 -7.15
C PHE A 52 4.85 -15.09 -7.89
N THR A 53 4.80 -14.41 -9.05
CA THR A 53 5.98 -14.05 -9.84
C THR A 53 7.04 -13.31 -9.02
N SER A 54 8.31 -13.52 -9.33
CA SER A 54 9.40 -12.74 -8.74
C SER A 54 9.38 -11.30 -9.26
N VAL A 55 10.02 -10.39 -8.52
CA VAL A 55 10.17 -8.99 -8.94
C VAL A 55 10.96 -8.88 -10.25
N GLN A 56 12.02 -9.69 -10.40
CA GLN A 56 12.86 -9.74 -11.60
C GLN A 56 12.06 -10.22 -12.81
N ASP A 57 11.26 -11.28 -12.64
CA ASP A 57 10.42 -11.79 -13.72
C ASP A 57 9.35 -10.76 -14.13
N ALA A 58 8.75 -10.05 -13.17
CA ALA A 58 7.79 -8.99 -13.45
C ALA A 58 8.43 -7.81 -14.20
N VAL A 59 9.63 -7.37 -13.79
CA VAL A 59 10.39 -6.30 -14.46
C VAL A 59 10.82 -6.69 -15.88
N ASN A 60 11.14 -7.97 -16.09
CA ASN A 60 11.56 -8.52 -17.38
C ASN A 60 10.39 -8.91 -18.29
N SER A 61 9.16 -8.93 -17.76
CA SER A 61 7.97 -9.26 -18.55
C SER A 61 7.72 -8.18 -19.61
N PRO A 62 7.36 -8.57 -20.85
CA PRO A 62 6.95 -7.61 -21.87
C PRO A 62 5.52 -7.09 -21.67
N SER A 63 4.77 -7.64 -20.71
CA SER A 63 3.34 -7.37 -20.52
C SER A 63 3.03 -6.54 -19.28
N ILE A 64 3.76 -6.75 -18.19
CA ILE A 64 3.48 -6.13 -16.90
C ILE A 64 4.65 -5.24 -16.47
N TRP A 65 4.35 -4.28 -15.61
CA TRP A 65 5.30 -3.31 -15.04
C TRP A 65 6.01 -2.44 -16.10
N MET A 66 5.39 -2.32 -17.28
CA MET A 66 5.78 -1.43 -18.37
C MET A 66 5.21 -0.04 -18.13
N PHE A 67 5.84 0.72 -17.23
CA PHE A 67 5.36 2.03 -16.77
C PHE A 67 5.84 3.22 -17.63
N ASP A 68 6.55 2.97 -18.73
CA ASP A 68 7.05 4.02 -19.62
C ASP A 68 5.93 4.90 -20.21
N ASP A 69 4.78 4.28 -20.44
CA ASP A 69 3.53 4.94 -20.82
C ASP A 69 2.61 5.10 -19.62
N SER A 70 1.89 6.21 -19.64
CA SER A 70 0.91 6.49 -18.60
C SER A 70 -0.20 5.45 -18.61
N ILE A 71 -0.68 5.11 -17.42
CA ILE A 71 -1.88 4.29 -17.23
C ILE A 71 -3.12 4.83 -17.99
N LEU A 72 -3.16 6.16 -18.26
CA LEU A 72 -4.19 6.81 -19.09
C LEU A 72 -4.03 6.56 -20.60
N LYS A 73 -2.86 6.11 -21.05
CA LYS A 73 -2.66 5.65 -22.44
C LYS A 73 -2.84 4.14 -22.56
N GLY A 74 -2.54 3.43 -21.48
CA GLY A 74 -2.44 1.98 -21.48
C GLY A 74 -1.17 1.48 -22.18
N PRO A 75 -0.98 0.15 -22.26
CA PRO A 75 0.20 -0.46 -22.87
C PRO A 75 0.26 -0.28 -24.40
N GLU A 76 1.46 -0.12 -24.97
CA GLU A 76 1.70 0.05 -26.41
C GLU A 76 1.05 -1.01 -27.31
N LYS A 77 0.84 -2.23 -26.79
CA LYS A 77 0.21 -3.34 -27.54
C LYS A 77 -1.25 -3.08 -27.91
N TYR A 78 -1.90 -2.09 -27.32
CA TYR A 78 -3.27 -1.69 -27.64
C TYR A 78 -3.29 -0.31 -28.28
N SER A 79 -4.12 -0.14 -29.31
CA SER A 79 -4.50 1.22 -29.69
C SER A 79 -5.30 1.86 -28.55
N LEU A 80 -5.15 3.16 -28.37
CA LEU A 80 -5.87 3.89 -27.31
C LEU A 80 -7.40 3.67 -27.38
N LEU A 81 -7.96 3.65 -28.59
CA LEU A 81 -9.39 3.42 -28.80
C LEU A 81 -9.79 2.01 -28.34
N GLN A 82 -8.99 0.99 -28.66
CA GLN A 82 -9.23 -0.39 -28.23
C GLN A 82 -9.13 -0.52 -26.71
N TYR A 83 -8.10 0.07 -26.10
CA TYR A 83 -7.88 0.06 -24.65
C TYR A 83 -9.12 0.60 -23.90
N TYR A 84 -9.58 1.80 -24.26
CA TYR A 84 -10.75 2.40 -23.62
C TYR A 84 -12.06 1.69 -23.93
N ARG A 85 -12.24 1.20 -25.17
CA ARG A 85 -13.42 0.41 -25.51
C ARG A 85 -13.50 -0.85 -24.66
N ASN A 86 -12.41 -1.59 -24.52
CA ASN A 86 -12.37 -2.81 -23.71
C ASN A 86 -12.66 -2.52 -22.24
N ILE A 87 -12.15 -1.41 -21.69
CA ILE A 87 -12.44 -0.98 -20.32
C ILE A 87 -13.94 -0.65 -20.17
N LEU A 88 -14.49 0.19 -21.05
CA LEU A 88 -15.89 0.59 -21.01
C LEU A 88 -16.82 -0.61 -21.14
N ASP A 89 -16.58 -1.49 -22.13
CA ASP A 89 -17.36 -2.70 -22.35
C ASP A 89 -17.34 -3.63 -21.12
N ALA A 90 -16.19 -3.77 -20.44
CA ALA A 90 -16.07 -4.57 -19.22
C ALA A 90 -16.86 -3.98 -18.05
N VAL A 91 -16.77 -2.66 -17.83
CA VAL A 91 -17.46 -1.98 -16.73
C VAL A 91 -18.98 -1.89 -17.00
N ASP A 92 -19.39 -1.70 -18.25
CA ASP A 92 -20.80 -1.77 -18.64
C ASP A 92 -21.37 -3.20 -18.50
N GLY A 93 -20.54 -4.23 -18.64
CA GLY A 93 -20.92 -5.61 -18.31
C GLY A 93 -21.34 -5.79 -16.85
N LYS A 94 -20.69 -5.11 -15.91
CA LYS A 94 -21.06 -5.08 -14.48
C LYS A 94 -22.44 -4.43 -14.27
N ASP A 95 -22.68 -3.30 -14.92
CA ASP A 95 -23.96 -2.56 -14.89
C ASP A 95 -25.11 -3.41 -15.46
N GLN A 96 -24.88 -4.06 -16.60
CA GLN A 96 -25.84 -4.97 -17.24
C GLN A 96 -26.14 -6.22 -16.39
N ALA A 97 -25.19 -6.64 -15.55
CA ALA A 97 -25.40 -7.71 -14.56
C ALA A 97 -26.18 -7.23 -13.33
N GLY A 98 -26.50 -5.93 -13.22
CA GLY A 98 -27.31 -5.34 -12.16
C GLY A 98 -26.51 -4.82 -10.96
N TYR A 99 -25.22 -4.55 -11.13
CA TYR A 99 -24.33 -4.03 -10.09
C TYR A 99 -23.93 -2.58 -10.36
N ASP A 100 -23.77 -1.82 -9.28
CA ASP A 100 -23.37 -0.43 -9.36
C ASP A 100 -21.94 -0.27 -9.87
N ARG A 101 -21.73 0.76 -10.69
CA ARG A 101 -20.41 1.19 -11.17
C ARG A 101 -19.87 2.30 -10.27
N SER A 102 -18.55 2.36 -10.11
CA SER A 102 -17.84 3.52 -9.57
C SER A 102 -16.58 3.81 -10.38
N ILE A 103 -15.92 4.95 -10.13
CA ILE A 103 -14.64 5.26 -10.80
C ILE A 103 -13.62 4.15 -10.56
N THR A 104 -13.66 3.54 -9.38
CA THR A 104 -12.76 2.44 -8.99
C THR A 104 -12.84 1.27 -9.95
N ASP A 105 -13.98 1.00 -10.59
CA ASP A 105 -14.08 -0.04 -11.63
C ASP A 105 -13.16 0.28 -12.82
N TYR A 106 -13.22 1.50 -13.33
CA TYR A 106 -12.37 1.96 -14.43
C TYR A 106 -10.90 1.99 -14.03
N TRP A 107 -10.60 2.52 -12.84
CA TRP A 107 -9.26 2.54 -12.26
C TRP A 107 -8.67 1.14 -12.12
N GLY A 108 -9.41 0.21 -11.53
CA GLY A 108 -9.02 -1.18 -11.36
C GLY A 108 -8.80 -1.90 -12.70
N ARG A 109 -9.64 -1.61 -13.71
CA ARG A 109 -9.39 -2.11 -15.07
C ARG A 109 -8.10 -1.55 -15.66
N MET A 110 -7.87 -0.24 -15.60
CA MET A 110 -6.63 0.37 -16.11
C MET A 110 -5.38 -0.20 -15.41
N LEU A 111 -5.43 -0.38 -14.09
CA LEU A 111 -4.36 -1.03 -13.31
C LEU A 111 -4.07 -2.44 -13.83
N SER A 112 -5.13 -3.22 -14.10
CA SER A 112 -5.00 -4.62 -14.52
C SER A 112 -4.17 -4.77 -15.80
N TYR A 113 -4.27 -3.82 -16.74
CA TYR A 113 -3.50 -3.86 -17.98
C TYR A 113 -1.99 -3.72 -17.78
N GLN A 114 -1.56 -3.12 -16.67
CA GLN A 114 -0.14 -2.95 -16.33
C GLN A 114 0.34 -3.98 -15.29
N LEU A 115 -0.57 -4.67 -14.60
CA LEU A 115 -0.24 -5.47 -13.41
C LEU A 115 -0.63 -6.95 -13.51
N ILE A 116 -1.49 -7.36 -14.45
CA ILE A 116 -1.92 -8.75 -14.64
C ILE A 116 -1.48 -9.20 -16.04
N ASP A 117 -0.65 -10.24 -16.08
CA ASP A 117 -0.11 -10.82 -17.31
C ASP A 117 -1.11 -11.76 -17.97
N ALA A 118 -2.22 -11.16 -18.41
CA ALA A 118 -3.28 -11.83 -19.15
C ALA A 118 -3.80 -10.89 -20.25
N THR A 119 -4.43 -11.47 -21.26
CA THR A 119 -5.14 -10.70 -22.30
C THR A 119 -6.11 -9.72 -21.64
N ASP A 120 -6.08 -8.47 -22.10
CA ASP A 120 -6.89 -7.37 -21.59
C ASP A 120 -6.79 -7.15 -20.06
N GLY A 121 -5.70 -7.57 -19.42
CA GLY A 121 -5.54 -7.49 -17.96
C GLY A 121 -6.52 -8.41 -17.22
N GLY A 122 -6.84 -9.57 -17.78
CA GLY A 122 -7.57 -10.64 -17.10
C GLY A 122 -8.92 -10.22 -16.50
N PRO A 123 -9.94 -9.85 -17.30
CA PRO A 123 -11.25 -9.46 -16.75
C PRO A 123 -11.93 -10.56 -15.91
N GLY A 124 -11.60 -11.84 -16.14
CA GLY A 124 -12.08 -12.97 -15.34
C GLY A 124 -11.19 -13.38 -14.17
N PHE A 125 -10.05 -12.70 -13.95
CA PHE A 125 -9.17 -13.01 -12.81
C PHE A 125 -9.76 -12.39 -11.55
N THR A 126 -9.90 -13.19 -10.50
CA THR A 126 -10.42 -12.76 -9.21
C THR A 126 -9.32 -12.79 -8.17
N PHE A 127 -9.45 -12.01 -7.10
CA PHE A 127 -8.49 -12.11 -6.00
C PHE A 127 -8.67 -13.44 -5.25
N SER A 128 -9.90 -13.98 -5.20
CA SER A 128 -10.16 -15.30 -4.65
C SER A 128 -9.54 -16.46 -5.44
N SER A 129 -9.27 -16.31 -6.75
CA SER A 129 -8.65 -17.38 -7.53
C SER A 129 -7.19 -17.65 -7.14
N ILE A 130 -6.55 -16.74 -6.40
CA ILE A 130 -5.23 -16.98 -5.79
C ILE A 130 -5.27 -18.23 -4.88
N ALA A 131 -6.43 -18.53 -4.27
CA ALA A 131 -6.59 -19.72 -3.45
C ALA A 131 -6.40 -21.03 -4.23
N ASP A 132 -6.60 -21.00 -5.56
CA ASP A 132 -6.48 -22.15 -6.46
C ASP A 132 -5.04 -22.30 -7.03
N ASP A 133 -4.15 -21.34 -6.78
CA ASP A 133 -2.75 -21.42 -7.22
C ASP A 133 -1.99 -22.51 -6.47
N GLU A 134 -1.32 -23.41 -7.19
CA GLU A 134 -0.59 -24.54 -6.59
C GLU A 134 0.45 -24.09 -5.55
N GLY A 135 1.14 -22.98 -5.79
CA GLY A 135 2.11 -22.41 -4.85
C GLY A 135 1.47 -21.96 -3.55
N PHE A 136 0.30 -21.32 -3.62
CA PHE A 136 -0.44 -20.84 -2.46
C PHE A 136 -1.09 -22.00 -1.71
N SER A 137 -1.82 -22.87 -2.42
CA SER A 137 -2.52 -24.01 -1.81
C SER A 137 -1.58 -25.02 -1.15
N SER A 138 -0.30 -25.06 -1.57
CA SER A 138 0.75 -25.88 -0.95
C SER A 138 1.56 -25.18 0.15
N GLY A 139 1.19 -23.95 0.52
CA GLY A 139 1.84 -23.19 1.60
C GLY A 139 3.26 -22.71 1.26
N LYS A 140 3.58 -22.50 -0.02
CA LYS A 140 4.89 -22.01 -0.49
C LYS A 140 4.95 -20.49 -0.62
N THR A 141 3.84 -19.81 -0.43
CA THR A 141 3.74 -18.36 -0.50
C THR A 141 3.12 -17.83 0.80
N PRO A 142 3.53 -16.65 1.30
CA PRO A 142 2.88 -16.02 2.44
C PRO A 142 1.39 -15.73 2.13
N LEU A 143 0.52 -15.66 3.13
CA LEU A 143 -0.85 -15.21 2.92
C LEU A 143 -0.88 -13.70 2.59
N PRO A 144 -1.42 -13.28 1.43
CA PRO A 144 -1.49 -11.87 1.07
C PRO A 144 -2.67 -11.18 1.75
N PHE A 145 -2.45 -9.94 2.16
CA PHE A 145 -3.50 -8.99 2.55
C PHE A 145 -3.46 -7.75 1.69
N LEU A 146 -4.61 -7.34 1.16
CA LEU A 146 -4.83 -5.98 0.65
C LEU A 146 -5.72 -5.23 1.62
N ILE A 147 -5.40 -3.96 1.90
CA ILE A 147 -6.11 -3.15 2.89
C ILE A 147 -6.90 -2.02 2.23
N ALA A 148 -8.08 -1.78 2.76
CA ALA A 148 -8.96 -0.67 2.41
C ALA A 148 -9.65 -0.14 3.66
N ASP A 149 -10.09 1.12 3.63
CA ASP A 149 -10.83 1.72 4.73
C ASP A 149 -12.33 1.75 4.43
N GLY A 150 -13.15 1.52 5.46
CA GLY A 150 -14.58 1.74 5.37
C GLY A 150 -14.90 3.24 5.39
N ARG A 151 -15.64 3.72 4.38
CA ARG A 151 -16.20 5.09 4.39
C ARG A 151 -17.70 5.03 4.28
N ALA A 152 -18.44 5.59 5.25
CA ALA A 152 -19.89 5.63 5.12
C ALA A 152 -20.33 6.64 4.03
N PRO A 153 -21.45 6.40 3.32
CA PRO A 153 -21.97 7.35 2.34
C PRO A 153 -22.16 8.76 2.95
N GLY A 154 -21.60 9.77 2.31
CA GLY A 154 -21.70 11.18 2.74
C GLY A 154 -20.62 11.64 3.73
N GLN A 155 -19.76 10.74 4.22
CA GLN A 155 -18.56 11.12 4.96
C GLN A 155 -17.44 11.53 3.99
N LYS A 156 -16.68 12.57 4.35
CA LYS A 156 -15.53 13.08 3.57
C LYS A 156 -14.19 12.89 4.26
N VAL A 157 -14.20 12.63 5.56
CA VAL A 157 -13.00 12.44 6.38
C VAL A 157 -12.98 10.99 6.84
N ILE A 158 -11.86 10.32 6.59
CA ILE A 158 -11.55 9.04 7.19
C ILE A 158 -10.85 9.32 8.51
N SER A 159 -11.48 8.93 9.62
CA SER A 159 -10.88 9.03 10.94
C SER A 159 -9.94 7.86 11.18
N SER A 160 -8.94 8.03 12.05
CA SER A 160 -8.00 6.96 12.44
C SER A 160 -8.65 5.75 13.13
N ASN A 161 -9.94 5.83 13.45
CA ASN A 161 -10.74 4.74 13.99
C ASN A 161 -11.76 4.17 12.99
N SER A 162 -11.60 4.47 11.71
CA SER A 162 -12.38 3.83 10.65
C SER A 162 -12.14 2.32 10.67
N THR A 163 -13.17 1.57 10.25
CA THR A 163 -13.05 0.12 10.12
C THR A 163 -12.05 -0.20 9.02
N ILE A 164 -11.01 -0.95 9.35
CA ILE A 164 -10.00 -1.43 8.41
C ILE A 164 -10.47 -2.73 7.81
N PHE A 165 -10.69 -2.75 6.50
CA PHE A 165 -11.06 -3.95 5.76
C PHE A 165 -9.83 -4.66 5.19
N GLU A 166 -9.82 -5.97 5.33
CA GLU A 166 -8.81 -6.89 4.83
C GLU A 166 -9.39 -7.73 3.69
N PHE A 167 -8.68 -7.76 2.56
CA PHE A 167 -8.89 -8.72 1.48
C PHE A 167 -7.83 -9.81 1.56
N THR A 168 -8.26 -11.06 1.66
CA THR A 168 -7.42 -12.26 1.46
C THR A 168 -7.98 -13.09 0.32
N PRO A 169 -7.26 -14.11 -0.20
CA PRO A 169 -7.81 -15.02 -1.20
C PRO A 169 -9.08 -15.76 -0.75
N TRP A 170 -9.38 -15.78 0.55
CA TRP A 170 -10.56 -16.47 1.08
C TRP A 170 -11.69 -15.53 1.47
N GLU A 171 -11.37 -14.36 2.00
CA GLU A 171 -12.35 -13.53 2.70
C GLU A 171 -12.14 -12.03 2.52
N LEU A 172 -13.25 -11.30 2.55
CA LEU A 172 -13.31 -9.87 2.82
C LEU A 172 -13.87 -9.69 4.22
N GLY A 173 -13.27 -8.84 5.03
CA GLY A 173 -13.84 -8.50 6.33
C GLY A 173 -12.94 -7.64 7.17
N SER A 174 -13.19 -7.62 8.46
CA SER A 174 -12.41 -6.85 9.42
C SER A 174 -12.46 -7.53 10.78
N SER A 175 -11.31 -7.52 11.45
CA SER A 175 -11.18 -7.92 12.85
C SER A 175 -11.44 -6.76 13.81
N ASP A 176 -11.70 -5.55 13.31
CA ASP A 176 -12.05 -4.42 14.16
C ASP A 176 -13.40 -4.66 14.86
N PRO A 177 -13.56 -4.24 16.13
CA PRO A 177 -14.82 -4.37 16.85
C PRO A 177 -16.04 -3.72 16.17
N THR A 178 -15.80 -2.76 15.28
CA THR A 178 -16.82 -2.07 14.46
C THR A 178 -17.33 -2.92 13.30
N LEU A 179 -16.82 -4.14 13.09
CA LEU A 179 -17.40 -5.11 12.19
C LEU A 179 -17.37 -6.51 12.80
N ASP A 180 -16.17 -6.97 13.20
CA ASP A 180 -15.89 -8.30 13.74
C ASP A 180 -16.56 -9.39 12.91
N GLY A 181 -16.15 -9.49 11.64
CA GLY A 181 -16.83 -10.35 10.69
C GLY A 181 -16.16 -10.41 9.33
N PHE A 182 -16.28 -11.59 8.71
CA PHE A 182 -15.71 -11.92 7.42
C PHE A 182 -16.75 -12.62 6.54
N VAL A 183 -16.69 -12.37 5.24
CA VAL A 183 -17.50 -13.01 4.20
C VAL A 183 -16.57 -13.72 3.21
N PRO A 184 -16.93 -14.91 2.69
CA PRO A 184 -16.17 -15.55 1.64
C PRO A 184 -16.04 -14.63 0.42
N LEU A 185 -14.81 -14.24 0.07
CA LEU A 185 -14.55 -13.24 -0.96
C LEU A 185 -15.14 -13.66 -2.31
N ARG A 186 -15.03 -14.96 -2.64
CA ARG A 186 -15.61 -15.56 -3.85
C ARG A 186 -17.10 -15.27 -4.02
N TYR A 187 -17.84 -15.09 -2.92
CA TYR A 187 -19.29 -14.90 -2.93
C TYR A 187 -19.74 -13.47 -2.59
N VAL A 188 -18.81 -12.53 -2.45
CA VAL A 188 -19.04 -11.19 -1.89
C VAL A 188 -20.11 -10.37 -2.63
N GLY A 189 -20.35 -10.63 -3.92
CA GLY A 189 -21.41 -9.97 -4.70
C GLY A 189 -22.84 -10.50 -4.44
N SER A 190 -23.01 -11.42 -3.49
CA SER A 190 -24.31 -12.02 -3.14
C SER A 190 -25.06 -11.19 -2.10
N LYS A 191 -26.39 -11.32 -2.04
CA LYS A 191 -27.24 -10.55 -1.11
C LYS A 191 -27.33 -11.22 0.27
N PHE A 192 -26.26 -11.14 1.05
CA PHE A 192 -26.26 -11.58 2.44
C PHE A 192 -27.20 -10.73 3.30
N ASN A 193 -27.75 -11.34 4.35
CA ASN A 193 -28.55 -10.68 5.36
C ASN A 193 -28.37 -11.39 6.72
N ASN A 194 -28.08 -10.61 7.76
CA ASN A 194 -27.81 -11.11 9.12
C ASN A 194 -26.74 -12.23 9.14
N GLY A 195 -25.67 -12.08 8.35
CA GLY A 195 -24.56 -13.04 8.29
C GLY A 195 -24.87 -14.33 7.53
N THR A 196 -25.99 -14.42 6.82
CA THR A 196 -26.37 -15.60 6.04
C THR A 196 -26.80 -15.22 4.63
N LEU A 197 -26.59 -16.10 3.65
CA LEU A 197 -27.18 -15.95 2.32
C LEU A 197 -28.55 -16.64 2.31
N PRO A 198 -29.68 -15.91 2.17
CA PRO A 198 -31.00 -16.53 2.14
C PRO A 198 -31.13 -17.52 0.99
N SER A 199 -31.85 -18.63 1.20
CA SER A 199 -32.03 -19.67 0.17
C SER A 199 -32.79 -19.20 -1.07
N SER A 200 -33.48 -18.07 -0.99
CA SER A 200 -34.15 -17.40 -2.12
C SER A 200 -33.19 -16.57 -2.98
N GLU A 201 -31.99 -16.26 -2.48
CA GLU A 201 -30.99 -15.47 -3.17
C GLU A 201 -29.98 -16.36 -3.91
N LYS A 202 -29.35 -15.80 -4.94
CA LYS A 202 -28.34 -16.51 -5.74
C LYS A 202 -26.95 -16.30 -5.14
N CYS A 203 -26.10 -17.32 -5.22
CA CYS A 203 -24.66 -17.16 -5.05
C CYS A 203 -24.07 -16.49 -6.29
N ILE A 204 -23.29 -15.45 -6.08
CA ILE A 204 -22.66 -14.67 -7.14
C ILE A 204 -21.15 -14.79 -6.99
N GLU A 205 -20.48 -15.19 -8.06
CA GLU A 205 -19.01 -15.25 -8.14
C GLU A 205 -18.48 -14.17 -9.10
N GLY A 206 -17.21 -13.80 -8.94
CA GLY A 206 -16.50 -12.91 -9.88
C GLY A 206 -16.61 -11.42 -9.58
N PHE A 207 -17.34 -11.02 -8.53
CA PHE A 207 -17.41 -9.61 -8.11
C PHE A 207 -16.05 -9.09 -7.59
N ASP A 208 -15.24 -9.98 -7.02
CA ASP A 208 -13.91 -9.73 -6.50
C ASP A 208 -12.83 -9.72 -7.61
N ASN A 209 -13.12 -9.13 -8.78
CA ASN A 209 -12.14 -8.95 -9.85
C ASN A 209 -10.83 -8.41 -9.26
N ALA A 210 -9.70 -9.05 -9.57
CA ALA A 210 -8.43 -8.74 -8.93
C ALA A 210 -8.00 -7.27 -9.15
N GLY A 211 -8.30 -6.73 -10.33
CA GLY A 211 -8.14 -5.31 -10.64
C GLY A 211 -8.98 -4.40 -9.77
N PHE A 212 -10.25 -4.76 -9.52
CA PHE A 212 -11.15 -3.99 -8.66
C PHE A 212 -10.73 -4.03 -7.19
N VAL A 213 -10.19 -5.16 -6.70
CA VAL A 213 -9.61 -5.25 -5.34
C VAL A 213 -8.37 -4.35 -5.21
N MET A 214 -7.43 -4.42 -6.16
CA MET A 214 -6.28 -3.51 -6.20
C MET A 214 -6.70 -2.04 -6.33
N GLY A 215 -7.72 -1.77 -7.15
CA GLY A 215 -8.30 -0.45 -7.34
C GLY A 215 -8.96 0.09 -6.07
N THR A 216 -9.67 -0.76 -5.32
CA THR A 216 -10.29 -0.41 -4.03
C THR A 216 -9.23 0.02 -3.02
N SER A 217 -8.18 -0.79 -2.88
CA SER A 217 -7.05 -0.49 -1.99
C SER A 217 -6.29 0.79 -2.38
N SER A 218 -6.52 1.32 -3.59
CA SER A 218 -5.85 2.52 -4.14
C SER A 218 -6.82 3.57 -4.68
N SER A 219 -8.05 3.63 -4.15
CA SER A 219 -9.09 4.52 -4.67
C SER A 219 -8.82 6.01 -4.47
N LEU A 220 -7.77 6.39 -3.71
CA LEU A 220 -7.24 7.75 -3.64
C LEU A 220 -6.96 8.30 -5.05
N PHE A 221 -6.59 7.41 -5.96
CA PHE A 221 -6.31 7.75 -7.35
C PHE A 221 -7.56 8.17 -8.14
N ASN A 222 -8.77 7.97 -7.59
CA ASN A 222 -10.00 8.56 -8.11
C ASN A 222 -9.96 10.10 -8.04
N GLN A 223 -9.14 10.69 -7.15
CA GLN A 223 -8.88 12.13 -7.12
C GLN A 223 -8.17 12.64 -8.38
N ILE A 224 -7.35 11.81 -9.08
CA ILE A 224 -6.81 12.18 -10.41
C ILE A 224 -7.93 12.42 -11.39
N VAL A 225 -8.98 11.61 -11.32
CA VAL A 225 -10.14 11.74 -12.19
C VAL A 225 -10.94 13.02 -11.87
N LEU A 226 -10.86 13.52 -10.62
CA LEU A 226 -11.31 14.87 -10.26
C LEU A 226 -10.36 15.97 -10.72
N TYR A 227 -9.04 15.76 -10.68
CA TYR A 227 -8.04 16.70 -11.23
C TYR A 227 -8.13 16.83 -12.76
N LEU A 228 -8.61 15.80 -13.48
CA LEU A 228 -8.96 15.89 -14.91
C LEU A 228 -10.04 16.95 -15.19
N LYS A 229 -10.90 17.28 -14.21
CA LYS A 229 -11.94 18.31 -14.36
C LYS A 229 -11.39 19.73 -14.22
N ASP A 230 -10.22 19.92 -13.62
CA ASP A 230 -9.64 21.23 -13.33
C ASP A 230 -8.53 21.58 -14.34
N ASN A 231 -8.84 22.45 -15.30
CA ASN A 231 -7.94 22.86 -16.38
C ASN A 231 -6.60 23.49 -15.89
N ALA A 232 -6.53 23.91 -14.63
CA ALA A 232 -5.29 24.40 -14.00
C ALA A 232 -4.28 23.28 -13.67
N SER A 233 -4.72 22.02 -13.65
CA SER A 233 -3.94 20.83 -13.22
C SER A 233 -3.41 19.97 -14.39
N ASN A 234 -3.36 20.54 -15.59
CA ASN A 234 -3.07 19.87 -16.88
C ASN A 234 -1.65 19.23 -16.99
N ASN A 235 -0.88 19.21 -15.90
CA ASN A 235 0.48 18.64 -15.85
C ASN A 235 0.49 17.13 -15.54
N TYR A 236 -0.62 16.56 -15.06
CA TYR A 236 -0.72 15.12 -14.73
C TYR A 236 -1.28 14.27 -15.87
N VAL A 237 -1.87 14.90 -16.88
CA VAL A 237 -2.36 14.25 -18.10
C VAL A 237 -1.27 14.33 -19.16
N PRO A 238 -0.77 13.20 -19.70
CA PRO A 238 0.16 13.25 -20.82
C PRO A 238 -0.46 14.03 -21.99
N ALA A 239 0.32 14.93 -22.60
CA ALA A 239 -0.16 15.85 -23.64
C ALA A 239 -0.77 15.15 -24.88
N ASP A 240 -0.48 13.87 -25.07
CA ASP A 240 -0.95 13.04 -26.16
C ASP A 240 -2.14 12.13 -25.78
N VAL A 241 -2.68 12.23 -24.56
CA VAL A 241 -4.01 11.70 -24.26
C VAL A 241 -5.05 12.58 -24.97
N PRO A 242 -5.83 12.05 -25.94
CA PRO A 242 -6.79 12.84 -26.71
C PRO A 242 -7.92 13.39 -25.84
N LYS A 243 -8.35 14.61 -26.14
CA LYS A 243 -9.41 15.31 -25.39
C LYS A 243 -10.74 14.55 -25.32
N PHE A 244 -11.12 13.83 -26.38
CA PHE A 244 -12.37 13.06 -26.39
C PHE A 244 -12.40 11.94 -25.34
N ILE A 245 -11.23 11.43 -24.93
CA ILE A 245 -11.10 10.43 -23.85
C ILE A 245 -11.31 11.08 -22.49
N ILE A 246 -10.70 12.26 -22.27
CA ILE A 246 -10.93 13.06 -21.06
C ILE A 246 -12.42 13.40 -20.97
N ASP A 247 -13.05 13.76 -22.09
CA ASP A 247 -14.49 14.05 -22.16
C ASP A 247 -15.34 12.80 -21.89
N ALA A 248 -14.95 11.63 -22.39
CA ALA A 248 -15.64 10.36 -22.13
C ALA A 248 -15.55 9.98 -20.64
N LEU A 249 -14.35 10.00 -20.06
CA LEU A 249 -14.14 9.79 -18.62
C LEU A 249 -14.94 10.81 -17.81
N THR A 250 -14.88 12.09 -18.18
CA THR A 250 -15.64 13.16 -17.51
C THR A 250 -17.16 12.96 -17.62
N THR A 251 -17.63 12.38 -18.72
CA THR A 251 -19.05 12.08 -18.92
C THR A 251 -19.48 10.90 -18.04
N VAL A 252 -18.67 9.85 -17.96
CA VAL A 252 -18.85 8.75 -17.00
C VAL A 252 -18.92 9.31 -15.57
N LEU A 253 -18.02 10.22 -15.18
CA LEU A 253 -18.06 10.86 -13.86
C LEU A 253 -19.33 11.63 -13.58
N LYS A 254 -19.81 12.37 -14.59
CA LYS A 254 -21.07 13.13 -14.46
C LYS A 254 -22.26 12.19 -14.32
N ALA A 255 -22.24 11.04 -15.00
CA ALA A 255 -23.29 10.03 -14.93
C ALA A 255 -23.30 9.27 -13.60
N LEU A 256 -22.13 8.99 -13.02
CA LEU A 256 -21.99 8.33 -11.71
C LEU A 256 -22.40 9.23 -10.53
N GLY A 257 -22.37 10.55 -10.72
CA GLY A 257 -22.70 11.54 -9.69
C GLY A 257 -21.60 11.74 -8.65
N ASP A 258 -21.63 12.87 -7.93
CA ASP A 258 -20.56 13.25 -7.00
C ASP A 258 -20.39 12.31 -5.80
N THR A 259 -21.40 11.51 -5.47
CA THR A 259 -21.37 10.54 -4.36
C THR A 259 -20.63 9.25 -4.67
N SER A 260 -20.22 9.03 -5.92
CA SER A 260 -19.54 7.81 -6.39
C SER A 260 -18.13 8.09 -6.95
N ASN A 261 -17.64 9.33 -6.78
CA ASN A 261 -16.43 9.80 -7.43
C ASN A 261 -15.13 9.55 -6.65
N ASP A 262 -15.20 9.03 -5.43
CA ASP A 262 -14.00 8.79 -4.61
C ASP A 262 -14.05 7.47 -3.84
N ILE A 263 -15.05 6.61 -4.12
CA ILE A 263 -15.30 5.33 -3.44
C ILE A 263 -15.19 4.13 -4.38
N ALA A 264 -14.87 2.97 -3.82
CA ALA A 264 -15.17 1.66 -4.37
C ALA A 264 -16.55 1.19 -3.90
N ASP A 265 -17.43 0.87 -4.84
CA ASP A 265 -18.78 0.39 -4.53
C ASP A 265 -18.84 -1.15 -4.51
N TRP A 266 -19.07 -1.69 -3.31
CA TRP A 266 -19.21 -3.12 -3.02
C TRP A 266 -20.67 -3.50 -2.74
N THR A 267 -21.62 -2.86 -3.43
CA THR A 267 -23.06 -3.19 -3.35
C THR A 267 -23.35 -4.51 -4.08
N PRO A 268 -24.15 -5.43 -3.50
CA PRO A 268 -24.83 -5.34 -2.21
C PRO A 268 -23.89 -5.50 -1.02
N ASN A 269 -24.15 -4.78 0.08
CA ASN A 269 -23.38 -4.88 1.31
C ASN A 269 -23.42 -6.32 1.88
N PRO A 270 -22.30 -7.07 1.88
CA PRO A 270 -22.28 -8.43 2.40
C PRO A 270 -22.45 -8.50 3.92
N PHE A 271 -22.27 -7.37 4.63
CA PHE A 271 -22.41 -7.25 6.07
C PHE A 271 -23.74 -6.65 6.51
N LYS A 272 -24.74 -6.59 5.62
CA LYS A 272 -26.07 -6.11 5.96
C LYS A 272 -26.67 -6.94 7.11
N GLY A 273 -27.08 -6.24 8.16
CA GLY A 273 -27.63 -6.82 9.39
C GLY A 273 -26.62 -7.53 10.29
N TRP A 274 -25.34 -7.64 9.89
CA TRP A 274 -24.30 -8.25 10.70
C TRP A 274 -23.87 -7.32 11.83
N ASN A 275 -23.76 -7.86 13.05
CA ASN A 275 -23.27 -7.15 14.24
C ASN A 275 -23.95 -5.76 14.42
N ALA A 276 -25.27 -5.68 14.25
CA ALA A 276 -25.99 -4.41 14.16
C ALA A 276 -25.86 -3.47 15.38
N ALA A 277 -25.41 -3.98 16.53
CA ALA A 277 -25.12 -3.17 17.71
C ALA A 277 -23.83 -2.33 17.56
N ASN A 278 -22.84 -2.84 16.83
CA ASN A 278 -21.51 -2.22 16.72
C ASN A 278 -21.14 -1.81 15.28
N ASN A 279 -21.72 -2.47 14.28
CA ASN A 279 -21.43 -2.24 12.88
C ASN A 279 -22.24 -1.06 12.32
N PRO A 280 -21.60 0.09 12.05
CA PRO A 280 -22.30 1.25 11.51
C PRO A 280 -22.86 1.00 10.10
N GLY A 281 -22.30 0.04 9.36
CA GLY A 281 -22.76 -0.38 8.04
C GLY A 281 -23.92 -1.39 8.06
N ALA A 282 -24.31 -1.93 9.21
CA ALA A 282 -25.31 -3.01 9.27
C ALA A 282 -26.68 -2.64 8.69
N GLY A 283 -27.08 -1.37 8.80
CA GLY A 283 -28.34 -0.86 8.24
C GLY A 283 -28.27 -0.47 6.76
N SER A 284 -27.08 -0.51 6.15
CA SER A 284 -26.86 -0.06 4.77
C SER A 284 -26.98 -1.20 3.77
N GLU A 285 -27.64 -0.94 2.64
CA GLU A 285 -27.61 -1.82 1.46
C GLU A 285 -26.27 -1.75 0.71
N ARG A 286 -25.47 -0.70 0.97
CA ARG A 286 -24.22 -0.39 0.26
C ARG A 286 -23.03 -0.52 1.19
N LEU A 287 -21.99 -1.22 0.73
CA LEU A 287 -20.67 -1.18 1.33
C LEU A 287 -19.79 -0.31 0.44
N THR A 288 -19.18 0.71 1.02
CA THR A 288 -18.32 1.64 0.30
C THR A 288 -16.96 1.69 0.96
N LEU A 289 -15.93 1.39 0.17
CA LEU A 289 -14.56 1.26 0.62
C LEU A 289 -13.67 2.27 -0.09
N VAL A 290 -12.54 2.61 0.52
CA VAL A 290 -11.57 3.57 -0.02
C VAL A 290 -10.13 3.09 0.18
N ASP A 291 -9.16 3.84 -0.34
CA ASP A 291 -7.73 3.55 -0.16
C ASP A 291 -7.39 3.39 1.32
N GLY A 292 -6.71 2.30 1.67
CA GLY A 292 -6.38 1.95 3.05
C GLY A 292 -5.32 2.84 3.70
N GLY A 293 -4.77 3.82 2.97
CA GLY A 293 -3.89 4.86 3.53
C GLY A 293 -4.60 6.18 3.85
N GLU A 294 -5.92 6.30 3.63
CA GLU A 294 -6.65 7.55 3.88
C GLU A 294 -6.76 7.90 5.38
N ASP A 295 -6.56 6.93 6.27
CA ASP A 295 -6.55 7.12 7.72
C ASP A 295 -5.17 7.45 8.34
N LEU A 296 -4.18 7.75 7.49
CA LEU A 296 -2.75 7.97 7.79
C LEU A 296 -1.93 6.72 8.14
N GLN A 297 -2.52 5.53 8.18
CA GLN A 297 -1.80 4.28 8.42
C GLN A 297 -1.23 3.70 7.10
N ASN A 298 -0.44 4.50 6.38
CA ASN A 298 0.11 4.19 5.05
C ASN A 298 0.99 2.92 4.97
N VAL A 299 1.40 2.37 6.11
CA VAL A 299 1.99 1.03 6.24
C VAL A 299 0.93 0.09 6.84
N PRO A 300 0.56 -1.00 6.15
CA PRO A 300 -0.55 -1.88 6.55
C PRO A 300 -0.16 -2.80 7.72
N TYR A 301 0.04 -2.24 8.91
CA TYR A 301 0.38 -3.01 10.10
C TYR A 301 -0.78 -3.86 10.60
N HIS A 302 -2.01 -3.35 10.52
CA HIS A 302 -3.18 -3.88 11.22
C HIS A 302 -3.33 -5.40 11.15
N PRO A 303 -3.21 -6.07 9.96
CA PRO A 303 -3.33 -7.52 9.90
C PRO A 303 -2.32 -8.26 10.76
N HIS A 304 -1.14 -7.69 10.96
CA HIS A 304 -0.06 -8.31 11.71
C HIS A 304 -0.11 -8.04 13.22
N LEU A 305 -1.04 -7.21 13.68
CA LEU A 305 -1.16 -6.82 15.08
C LEU A 305 -2.18 -7.64 15.86
N LEU A 306 -3.00 -8.45 15.16
CA LEU A 306 -3.96 -9.34 15.80
C LEU A 306 -3.22 -10.38 16.65
N ARG A 307 -3.54 -10.42 17.94
CA ARG A 307 -2.89 -11.33 18.88
C ARG A 307 -3.09 -12.80 18.51
N ASP A 308 -4.24 -13.12 17.92
CA ASP A 308 -4.59 -14.48 17.49
C ASP A 308 -3.73 -14.99 16.31
N ARG A 309 -3.07 -14.08 15.58
CA ARG A 309 -2.10 -14.44 14.52
C ARG A 309 -0.69 -14.71 15.07
N GLU A 310 -0.45 -14.47 16.36
CA GLU A 310 0.80 -14.74 17.08
C GLU A 310 2.07 -14.26 16.34
N VAL A 311 1.99 -13.11 15.67
CA VAL A 311 3.12 -12.57 14.89
C VAL A 311 4.23 -12.10 15.83
N ASP A 312 5.45 -12.58 15.59
CA ASP A 312 6.62 -12.25 16.41
C ASP A 312 7.33 -10.97 15.97
N VAL A 313 7.48 -10.80 14.65
CA VAL A 313 8.21 -9.70 14.03
C VAL A 313 7.50 -9.25 12.76
N VAL A 314 7.49 -7.95 12.51
CA VAL A 314 7.00 -7.34 11.27
C VAL A 314 8.12 -6.51 10.67
N PHE A 315 8.47 -6.78 9.41
CA PHE A 315 9.36 -5.93 8.63
C PHE A 315 8.50 -4.99 7.78
N SER A 316 8.53 -3.69 8.09
CA SER A 316 7.74 -2.68 7.39
C SER A 316 8.57 -1.82 6.47
N VAL A 317 8.09 -1.64 5.23
CA VAL A 317 8.70 -0.73 4.26
C VAL A 317 7.83 0.51 4.14
N ASP A 318 8.34 1.64 4.62
CA ASP A 318 7.63 2.91 4.56
C ASP A 318 8.10 3.72 3.36
N SER A 319 7.17 4.01 2.45
CA SER A 319 7.43 4.81 1.24
C SER A 319 6.57 6.08 1.21
N SER A 320 6.11 6.53 2.37
CA SER A 320 5.24 7.70 2.52
C SER A 320 5.98 8.98 2.15
N ALA A 321 5.20 9.97 1.67
CA ALA A 321 5.69 11.26 1.19
C ALA A 321 5.33 12.36 2.20
N ASP A 322 5.84 12.25 3.43
CA ASP A 322 5.35 13.02 4.58
C ASP A 322 6.07 14.37 4.79
N THR A 323 7.34 14.44 4.38
CA THR A 323 8.14 15.67 4.46
C THR A 323 7.89 16.60 3.27
N GLU A 324 8.33 17.85 3.38
CA GLU A 324 8.29 18.83 2.27
C GLU A 324 9.02 18.36 1.00
N THR A 325 9.95 17.40 1.16
CA THR A 325 10.74 16.76 0.11
C THR A 325 10.28 15.32 -0.18
N SER A 326 9.08 14.93 0.28
CA SER A 326 8.43 13.64 -0.01
C SER A 326 9.16 12.39 0.52
N TRP A 327 9.77 12.47 1.70
CA TRP A 327 10.33 11.32 2.41
C TRP A 327 9.48 10.94 3.63
N PRO A 328 9.63 9.71 4.16
CA PRO A 328 8.94 9.29 5.37
C PRO A 328 9.44 10.05 6.61
N ASP A 329 8.53 10.38 7.52
CA ASP A 329 8.85 10.98 8.83
C ASP A 329 8.30 10.18 10.03
N GLY A 330 7.77 8.99 9.76
CA GLY A 330 7.19 8.11 10.77
C GLY A 330 5.69 8.29 10.99
N ALA A 331 5.02 9.23 10.29
CA ALA A 331 3.59 9.51 10.43
C ALA A 331 2.72 8.24 10.46
N SER A 332 2.97 7.27 9.59
CA SER A 332 2.20 6.02 9.58
C SER A 332 2.38 5.18 10.84
N ALA A 333 3.62 5.00 11.32
CA ALA A 333 3.87 4.24 12.54
C ALA A 333 3.30 4.97 13.78
N ILE A 334 3.33 6.31 13.77
CA ILE A 334 2.71 7.15 14.80
C ILE A 334 1.19 6.98 14.79
N ALA A 335 0.54 7.07 13.64
CA ALA A 335 -0.91 6.90 13.50
C ALA A 335 -1.37 5.52 13.98
N THR A 336 -0.65 4.46 13.62
CA THR A 336 -0.93 3.10 14.13
C THR A 336 -0.72 2.98 15.63
N TYR A 337 0.34 3.60 16.18
CA TYR A 337 0.53 3.65 17.64
C TYR A 337 -0.63 4.36 18.33
N GLU A 338 -1.02 5.54 17.87
CA GLU A 338 -2.14 6.31 18.43
C GLU A 338 -3.46 5.54 18.36
N ARG A 339 -3.73 4.87 17.24
CA ARG A 339 -4.89 3.99 17.10
C ARG A 339 -4.86 2.83 18.11
N SER A 340 -3.68 2.24 18.36
CA SER A 340 -3.54 1.17 19.33
C SER A 340 -3.86 1.57 20.78
N LEU A 341 -3.85 2.88 21.08
CA LEU A 341 -4.22 3.42 22.40
C LEU A 341 -5.75 3.63 22.53
N GLN A 342 -6.49 3.60 21.43
CA GLN A 342 -7.93 3.81 21.40
C GLN A 342 -8.66 2.50 21.75
N LYS A 343 -9.07 2.33 23.02
CA LYS A 343 -9.63 1.08 23.55
C LYS A 343 -10.87 0.55 22.83
N ASN A 344 -11.64 1.43 22.18
CA ASN A 344 -12.85 1.06 21.45
C ASN A 344 -12.59 0.35 20.12
N ILE A 345 -11.42 0.54 19.51
CA ILE A 345 -11.09 -0.03 18.19
C ILE A 345 -9.86 -0.95 18.23
N SER A 346 -9.02 -0.84 19.26
CA SER A 346 -7.79 -1.64 19.42
C SER A 346 -7.98 -2.96 20.18
N ALA A 347 -9.22 -3.36 20.47
CA ALA A 347 -9.46 -4.62 21.17
C ALA A 347 -8.88 -5.79 20.37
N GLY A 348 -8.06 -6.63 21.00
CA GLY A 348 -7.39 -7.76 20.34
C GLY A 348 -6.11 -7.41 19.57
N THR A 349 -5.75 -6.12 19.45
CA THR A 349 -4.51 -5.67 18.80
C THR A 349 -3.56 -4.98 19.78
N GLY A 350 -2.35 -4.66 19.32
CA GLY A 350 -1.37 -3.86 20.05
C GLY A 350 -0.27 -3.38 19.13
N PHE A 351 0.33 -2.23 19.45
CA PHE A 351 1.47 -1.68 18.71
C PHE A 351 2.50 -1.14 19.71
N PRO A 352 3.82 -1.27 19.45
CA PRO A 352 4.82 -0.66 20.33
C PRO A 352 4.74 0.87 20.29
N ALA A 353 5.26 1.50 21.34
CA ALA A 353 5.38 2.96 21.38
C ALA A 353 6.27 3.47 20.24
N VAL A 354 5.84 4.57 19.63
CA VAL A 354 6.56 5.31 18.59
C VAL A 354 6.60 6.79 19.01
N PRO A 355 7.76 7.47 18.90
CA PRO A 355 7.84 8.88 19.26
C PRO A 355 7.13 9.78 18.24
N GLY A 356 6.82 11.02 18.64
CA GLY A 356 6.28 12.02 17.73
C GLY A 356 7.24 12.41 16.60
N LYS A 357 6.70 13.05 15.56
CA LYS A 357 7.41 13.39 14.31
C LYS A 357 8.70 14.20 14.53
N ASP A 358 8.69 15.18 15.42
CA ASP A 358 9.88 16.01 15.71
C ASP A 358 11.01 15.14 16.28
N THR A 359 10.72 14.30 17.27
CA THR A 359 11.67 13.31 17.80
C THR A 359 12.13 12.33 16.72
N PHE A 360 11.21 11.82 15.89
CA PHE A 360 11.49 10.86 14.83
C PHE A 360 12.57 11.39 13.86
N LEU A 361 12.40 12.64 13.42
CA LEU A 361 13.34 13.33 12.55
C LEU A 361 14.65 13.72 13.26
N ASN A 362 14.56 14.31 14.45
CA ASN A 362 15.72 14.81 15.18
C ASN A 362 16.68 13.69 15.61
N LEU A 363 16.15 12.50 15.92
CA LEU A 363 16.95 11.32 16.25
C LEU A 363 17.36 10.52 15.01
N GLY A 364 16.94 10.93 13.81
CA GLY A 364 17.27 10.28 12.55
C GLY A 364 16.68 8.87 12.41
N LEU A 365 15.52 8.61 13.02
CA LEU A 365 14.83 7.31 12.96
C LEU A 365 14.31 7.00 11.54
N ASN A 366 14.23 8.00 10.67
CA ASN A 366 13.91 7.86 9.25
C ASN A 366 15.15 7.80 8.33
N THR A 367 16.36 7.62 8.88
CA THR A 367 17.61 7.61 8.07
C THR A 367 18.20 6.23 7.84
N LYS A 368 17.74 5.21 8.58
CA LYS A 368 18.16 3.79 8.55
C LYS A 368 17.10 2.94 9.25
N PRO A 369 17.18 1.59 9.20
CA PRO A 369 16.27 0.76 9.97
C PRO A 369 16.26 1.10 11.46
N VAL A 370 15.10 1.02 12.10
CA VAL A 370 14.89 1.19 13.55
C VAL A 370 13.92 0.12 14.04
N PHE A 371 14.13 -0.37 15.26
CA PHE A 371 13.29 -1.38 15.88
C PHE A 371 12.43 -0.76 16.98
N PHE A 372 11.12 -1.03 16.94
CA PHE A 372 10.18 -0.66 17.99
C PHE A 372 9.67 -1.91 18.71
N GLY A 373 9.48 -1.79 20.02
CA GLY A 373 8.96 -2.88 20.84
C GLY A 373 9.97 -3.97 21.18
N CYS A 374 11.27 -3.67 21.20
CA CYS A 374 12.31 -4.66 21.51
C CYS A 374 12.12 -5.35 22.85
N ASN A 375 11.79 -4.58 23.89
CA ASN A 375 11.47 -5.14 25.21
C ASN A 375 9.97 -5.40 25.33
N SER A 376 9.56 -6.66 25.23
CA SER A 376 8.15 -7.07 25.34
C SER A 376 7.53 -6.74 26.71
N THR A 377 8.32 -6.72 27.78
CA THR A 377 7.84 -6.41 29.13
C THR A 377 7.47 -4.94 29.34
N ASN A 378 7.93 -4.06 28.45
CA ASN A 378 7.65 -2.62 28.51
C ASN A 378 6.50 -2.20 27.57
N LEU A 379 5.81 -3.16 26.95
CA LEU A 379 4.71 -2.88 26.03
C LEU A 379 3.41 -2.61 26.79
N THR A 380 2.64 -1.61 26.35
CA THR A 380 1.28 -1.35 26.88
C THR A 380 0.31 -2.48 26.57
N SER A 381 0.53 -3.18 25.46
CA SER A 381 -0.24 -4.35 25.02
C SER A 381 0.68 -5.28 24.24
N PRO A 382 0.48 -6.61 24.29
CA PRO A 382 1.25 -7.55 23.47
C PRO A 382 1.25 -7.12 22.00
N SER A 383 2.45 -7.03 21.42
CA SER A 383 2.65 -6.64 20.02
C SER A 383 3.94 -7.26 19.46
N PRO A 384 4.02 -7.45 18.13
CA PRO A 384 5.24 -7.90 17.47
C PRO A 384 6.37 -6.88 17.65
N LEU A 385 7.61 -7.35 17.50
CA LEU A 385 8.74 -6.47 17.23
C LEU A 385 8.55 -5.84 15.84
N ILE A 386 8.60 -4.52 15.74
CA ILE A 386 8.51 -3.82 14.45
C ILE A 386 9.92 -3.46 13.99
N VAL A 387 10.33 -3.99 12.84
CA VAL A 387 11.52 -3.57 12.10
C VAL A 387 11.08 -2.59 11.03
N TYR A 388 11.22 -1.29 11.31
CA TYR A 388 10.82 -0.22 10.42
C TYR A 388 11.94 0.14 9.45
N LEU A 389 11.66 0.06 8.15
CA LEU A 389 12.56 0.42 7.06
C LEU A 389 12.03 1.66 6.31
N PRO A 390 12.56 2.86 6.61
CA PRO A 390 12.18 4.07 5.89
C PRO A 390 12.79 4.08 4.48
N ASN A 391 12.03 4.52 3.49
CA ASN A 391 12.57 4.90 2.20
C ASN A 391 13.65 5.99 2.41
N TYR A 392 14.82 5.77 1.83
CA TYR A 392 15.99 6.64 1.99
C TYR A 392 16.85 6.61 0.73
N PRO A 393 17.49 7.72 0.31
CA PRO A 393 18.31 7.72 -0.89
C PRO A 393 19.66 7.04 -0.62
N TYR A 394 19.74 5.73 -0.85
CA TYR A 394 21.02 5.03 -0.82
C TYR A 394 21.84 5.31 -2.08
N ILE A 395 21.20 5.10 -3.24
CA ILE A 395 21.81 5.19 -4.57
C ILE A 395 20.85 5.82 -5.60
N TYR A 396 19.59 6.08 -5.24
CA TYR A 396 18.64 6.81 -6.10
C TYR A 396 17.60 7.56 -5.26
N ALA A 397 17.18 8.74 -5.73
CA ALA A 397 16.11 9.51 -5.11
C ALA A 397 14.75 8.92 -5.54
N SER A 398 14.23 8.02 -4.73
CA SER A 398 12.98 7.28 -4.95
C SER A 398 11.71 8.00 -4.46
N ASN A 399 11.85 9.19 -3.87
CA ASN A 399 10.78 10.09 -3.40
C ASN A 399 10.05 10.79 -4.56
N ILE A 400 9.55 10.02 -5.52
CA ILE A 400 8.77 10.55 -6.64
C ILE A 400 7.36 10.92 -6.17
N SER A 401 6.70 11.81 -6.92
CA SER A 401 5.31 12.19 -6.64
C SER A 401 4.38 10.98 -6.69
N THR A 402 3.46 10.88 -5.73
CA THR A 402 2.34 9.92 -5.73
C THR A 402 1.54 9.95 -7.03
N PHE A 403 1.44 11.11 -7.67
CA PHE A 403 0.66 11.34 -8.89
C PHE A 403 1.49 11.21 -10.18
N GLN A 404 2.74 10.71 -10.11
CA GLN A 404 3.53 10.45 -11.30
C GLN A 404 2.99 9.22 -12.05
N MET A 405 2.32 9.48 -13.17
CA MET A 405 1.59 8.43 -13.93
C MET A 405 2.41 7.65 -14.94
N ALA A 406 3.63 8.07 -15.23
CA ALA A 406 4.56 7.38 -16.12
C ALA A 406 5.95 7.39 -15.49
N ILE A 407 6.59 6.22 -15.46
CA ILE A 407 7.91 6.00 -14.87
C ILE A 407 8.74 5.27 -15.92
N LYS A 408 9.76 5.94 -16.45
CA LYS A 408 10.62 5.34 -17.47
C LYS A 408 11.35 4.12 -16.92
N SER A 409 11.54 3.08 -17.73
CA SER A 409 12.15 1.82 -17.29
C SER A 409 13.45 2.00 -16.51
N GLY A 410 14.36 2.88 -16.96
CA GLY A 410 15.59 3.18 -16.22
C GLY A 410 15.36 3.82 -14.84
N GLN A 411 14.35 4.69 -14.70
CA GLN A 411 13.95 5.25 -13.41
C GLN A 411 13.27 4.18 -12.54
N ARG A 412 12.38 3.36 -13.10
CA ARG A 412 11.72 2.23 -12.42
C ARG A 412 12.77 1.32 -11.80
N ASP A 413 13.73 0.89 -12.60
CA ASP A 413 14.78 -0.03 -12.18
C ASP A 413 15.69 0.59 -11.11
N ALA A 414 16.02 1.88 -11.23
CA ALA A 414 16.80 2.59 -10.22
C ALA A 414 16.05 2.74 -8.87
N ILE A 415 14.73 2.94 -8.89
CA ILE A 415 13.90 2.96 -7.66
C ILE A 415 13.89 1.58 -7.01
N ILE A 416 13.73 0.50 -7.78
CA ILE A 416 13.78 -0.89 -7.27
C ILE A 416 15.16 -1.18 -6.66
N GLN A 417 16.24 -0.81 -7.35
CA GLN A 417 17.61 -0.97 -6.84
C GLN A 417 17.85 -0.18 -5.54
N ASN A 418 17.28 1.03 -5.42
CA ASN A 418 17.35 1.77 -4.16
C ASN A 418 16.56 1.08 -3.04
N GLY A 419 15.37 0.53 -3.33
CA GLY A 419 14.60 -0.25 -2.36
C GLY A 419 15.35 -1.50 -1.87
N TRP A 420 16.07 -2.18 -2.76
CA TRP A 420 16.99 -3.26 -2.39
C TRP A 420 18.09 -2.76 -1.44
N ALA A 421 18.73 -1.62 -1.78
CA ALA A 421 19.78 -1.03 -0.95
C ALA A 421 19.25 -0.60 0.42
N VAL A 422 18.02 -0.08 0.51
CA VAL A 422 17.36 0.21 1.79
C VAL A 422 17.21 -1.06 2.63
N ALA A 423 16.65 -2.12 2.04
CA ALA A 423 16.36 -3.37 2.75
C ALA A 423 17.61 -4.11 3.22
N THR A 424 18.68 -4.06 2.44
CA THR A 424 19.95 -4.75 2.73
C THR A 424 20.99 -3.87 3.41
N GLN A 425 20.68 -2.59 3.64
CA GLN A 425 21.67 -1.59 4.04
C GLN A 425 22.89 -1.55 3.09
N LEU A 426 22.59 -1.56 1.79
CA LEU A 426 23.52 -1.65 0.67
C LEU A 426 24.38 -2.91 0.75
N ASN A 427 23.74 -4.09 0.80
CA ASN A 427 24.39 -5.40 0.94
C ASN A 427 25.35 -5.44 2.13
N ALA A 428 24.87 -4.99 3.30
CA ALA A 428 25.63 -4.84 4.54
C ALA A 428 26.86 -3.91 4.44
N THR A 429 26.96 -3.05 3.41
CA THR A 429 28.04 -2.07 3.28
C THR A 429 27.92 -0.97 4.34
N ARG A 430 26.69 -0.54 4.66
CA ARG A 430 26.47 0.46 5.72
C ARG A 430 26.67 -0.11 7.11
N ASP A 431 26.26 -1.36 7.31
CA ASP A 431 26.46 -2.09 8.56
C ASP A 431 26.65 -3.58 8.27
N ALA A 432 27.87 -4.09 8.50
CA ALA A 432 28.25 -5.47 8.24
C ALA A 432 27.50 -6.48 9.13
N ASP A 433 26.99 -6.06 10.30
CA ASP A 433 26.21 -6.92 11.19
C ASP A 433 24.71 -6.94 10.81
N TRP A 434 24.25 -6.15 9.82
CA TRP A 434 22.82 -6.02 9.52
C TRP A 434 22.10 -7.36 9.30
N PRO A 435 22.63 -8.33 8.52
CA PRO A 435 21.99 -9.65 8.39
C PRO A 435 21.87 -10.41 9.71
N VAL A 436 22.86 -10.27 10.60
CA VAL A 436 22.80 -10.84 11.95
C VAL A 436 21.68 -10.18 12.76
N CYS A 437 21.56 -8.86 12.67
CA CYS A 437 20.53 -8.11 13.39
C CYS A 437 19.11 -8.42 12.91
N VAL A 438 18.93 -8.69 11.61
CA VAL A 438 17.67 -9.21 11.06
C VAL A 438 17.35 -10.58 11.67
N GLY A 439 18.31 -11.50 11.71
CA GLY A 439 18.12 -12.81 12.36
C GLY A 439 17.80 -12.70 13.85
N CYS A 440 18.46 -11.78 14.56
CA CYS A 440 18.18 -11.49 15.97
C CYS A 440 16.77 -10.93 16.19
N ALA A 441 16.29 -10.06 15.30
CA ALA A 441 14.93 -9.54 15.33
C ALA A 441 13.90 -10.68 15.17
N MET A 442 14.11 -11.58 14.20
CA MET A 442 13.25 -12.76 13.99
C MET A 442 13.20 -13.69 15.19
N LEU A 443 14.34 -13.88 15.87
CA LEU A 443 14.43 -14.78 17.03
C LEU A 443 14.06 -14.12 18.36
N SER A 444 13.84 -12.80 18.40
CA SER A 444 13.67 -12.02 19.64
C SER A 444 12.61 -12.63 20.57
N ARG A 445 11.39 -12.85 20.04
CA ARG A 445 10.29 -13.43 20.83
C ARG A 445 10.50 -14.91 21.14
N SER A 446 11.22 -15.64 20.28
CA SER A 446 11.58 -17.04 20.55
C SER A 446 12.54 -17.17 21.73
N PHE A 447 13.50 -16.25 21.88
CA PHE A 447 14.39 -16.22 23.04
C PHE A 447 13.60 -16.04 24.34
N GLU A 448 12.62 -15.12 24.34
CA GLU A 448 11.73 -14.89 25.48
C GLU A 448 10.89 -16.13 25.83
N ARG A 449 10.17 -16.69 24.85
CA ARG A 449 9.30 -17.87 25.05
C ARG A 449 10.06 -19.08 25.59
N THR A 450 11.26 -19.32 25.07
CA THR A 450 12.08 -20.49 25.44
C THR A 450 12.97 -20.22 26.66
N LYS A 451 13.00 -18.98 27.16
CA LYS A 451 13.95 -18.52 28.20
C LYS A 451 15.41 -18.74 27.80
N THR A 452 15.70 -18.70 26.50
CA THR A 452 17.05 -18.79 25.97
C THR A 452 17.77 -17.46 26.22
N ALA A 453 19.00 -17.52 26.72
CA ALA A 453 19.81 -16.32 26.88
C ALA A 453 20.06 -15.67 25.51
N VAL A 454 19.74 -14.37 25.39
CA VAL A 454 19.93 -13.62 24.14
C VAL A 454 21.44 -13.56 23.84
N PRO A 455 21.90 -14.03 22.66
CA PRO A 455 23.32 -14.01 22.31
C PRO A 455 23.90 -12.59 22.34
N ASP A 456 25.17 -12.44 22.70
CA ASP A 456 25.83 -11.12 22.81
C ASP A 456 25.75 -10.32 21.51
N LYS A 457 25.84 -10.98 20.35
CA LYS A 457 25.66 -10.32 19.05
C LYS A 457 24.26 -9.76 18.86
N CYS A 458 23.22 -10.46 19.34
CA CYS A 458 21.86 -9.96 19.32
C CYS A 458 21.66 -8.80 20.30
N GLN A 459 22.29 -8.85 21.48
CA GLN A 459 22.27 -7.71 22.41
C GLN A 459 22.89 -6.45 21.75
N GLN A 460 24.02 -6.59 21.05
CA GLN A 460 24.63 -5.48 20.29
C GLN A 460 23.69 -4.93 19.21
N CYS A 461 23.00 -5.81 18.48
CA CYS A 461 22.00 -5.41 17.49
C CYS A 461 20.85 -4.62 18.12
N PHE A 462 20.32 -5.09 19.26
CA PHE A 462 19.25 -4.38 19.97
C PHE A 462 19.72 -3.04 20.51
N THR A 463 20.92 -2.93 21.07
CA THR A 463 21.50 -1.63 21.46
C THR A 463 21.62 -0.66 20.28
N ARG A 464 21.88 -1.17 19.07
CA ARG A 464 22.11 -0.35 17.87
C ARG A 464 20.81 0.12 17.19
N TYR A 465 19.80 -0.73 17.16
CA TYR A 465 18.60 -0.52 16.35
C TYR A 465 17.34 -0.25 17.15
N CYS A 466 17.27 -0.67 18.42
CA CYS A 466 16.09 -0.39 19.23
C CYS A 466 16.06 1.08 19.61
N TRP A 467 14.92 1.72 19.34
CA TRP A 467 14.65 3.00 19.96
C TRP A 467 14.52 2.80 21.48
N ASP A 468 15.25 3.62 22.24
CA ASP A 468 15.43 3.48 23.68
C ASP A 468 14.42 4.30 24.52
N GLY A 469 13.48 4.98 23.85
CA GLY A 469 12.52 5.87 24.50
C GLY A 469 12.99 7.33 24.63
N SER A 470 14.18 7.67 24.13
CA SER A 470 14.65 9.06 24.11
C SER A 470 13.75 9.95 23.26
N LEU A 471 13.57 11.21 23.71
CA LEU A 471 12.73 12.22 23.07
C LEU A 471 13.55 13.48 22.76
N ASN A 472 13.25 14.09 21.62
CA ASN A 472 13.71 15.42 21.22
C ASN A 472 12.58 16.16 20.49
N GLU A 473 11.71 16.78 21.27
CA GLU A 473 10.50 17.48 20.79
C GLU A 473 10.78 18.91 20.27
N THR A 474 12.04 19.25 20.00
CA THR A 474 12.33 20.54 19.34
C THR A 474 11.88 20.48 17.89
N LYS A 475 11.33 21.57 17.33
CA LYS A 475 10.88 21.57 15.94
C LYS A 475 11.99 21.11 15.00
N ALA A 476 11.75 20.02 14.28
CA ALA A 476 12.73 19.44 13.37
C ALA A 476 13.07 20.42 12.24
N ALA A 477 14.32 20.39 11.80
CA ALA A 477 14.75 21.10 10.60
C ALA A 477 14.09 20.50 9.34
N PRO A 478 13.97 21.25 8.23
CA PRO A 478 13.56 20.68 6.95
C PRO A 478 14.40 19.44 6.63
N TYR A 479 13.72 18.34 6.32
CA TYR A 479 14.38 17.07 6.04
C TYR A 479 14.70 16.99 4.54
N ASP A 480 15.98 16.97 4.21
CA ASP A 480 16.46 16.76 2.83
C ASP A 480 17.71 15.85 2.87
N PRO A 481 17.52 14.52 2.84
CA PRO A 481 18.61 13.58 3.04
C PRO A 481 19.54 13.56 1.83
N LYS A 482 20.85 13.42 2.10
CA LYS A 482 21.85 13.18 1.06
C LYS A 482 21.93 11.71 0.73
N TYR A 483 22.39 11.43 -0.49
CA TYR A 483 22.72 10.06 -0.89
C TYR A 483 23.71 9.41 0.08
N PHE A 484 23.43 8.18 0.50
CA PHE A 484 24.36 7.41 1.32
C PHE A 484 25.61 6.99 0.53
N SER A 485 25.45 6.63 -0.75
CA SER A 485 26.53 6.17 -1.64
C SER A 485 26.46 6.85 -3.01
N THR A 486 27.32 6.43 -3.93
CA THR A 486 27.36 6.98 -5.30
C THR A 486 26.01 6.77 -6.00
N PRO A 487 25.34 7.84 -6.46
CA PRO A 487 24.05 7.72 -7.13
C PRO A 487 24.16 7.00 -8.48
N ILE A 488 23.10 6.28 -8.84
CA ILE A 488 22.93 5.71 -10.19
C ILE A 488 22.66 6.85 -11.17
N GLU A 489 23.47 6.96 -12.22
CA GLU A 489 23.19 7.85 -13.34
C GLU A 489 22.17 7.20 -14.29
N VAL A 490 20.90 7.55 -14.12
CA VAL A 490 19.88 7.22 -15.12
C VAL A 490 20.02 8.22 -16.26
N LYS A 491 20.44 7.77 -17.44
CA LYS A 491 20.46 8.62 -18.65
C LYS A 491 19.05 9.08 -18.97
N SER A 492 18.71 10.27 -18.50
CA SER A 492 17.45 10.92 -18.80
C SER A 492 17.51 11.52 -20.19
N ALA A 493 16.55 11.19 -21.07
CA ALA A 493 16.31 11.99 -22.27
C ALA A 493 15.81 13.43 -21.93
N ALA A 494 15.59 13.75 -20.66
CA ALA A 494 15.17 15.08 -20.19
C ALA A 494 16.35 16.06 -19.94
N SER A 495 17.61 15.65 -20.16
CA SER A 495 18.76 16.57 -20.13
C SER A 495 18.71 17.67 -21.21
N ALA A 496 17.73 17.61 -22.13
CA ALA A 496 17.53 18.62 -23.18
C ALA A 496 16.54 19.74 -22.84
N VAL A 497 15.86 19.75 -21.67
CA VAL A 497 14.83 20.77 -21.36
C VAL A 497 15.10 21.58 -20.08
N LEU A 498 16.06 21.20 -19.23
CA LEU A 498 16.48 22.02 -18.09
C LEU A 498 17.71 22.89 -18.43
N GLY A 499 17.61 23.61 -19.54
CA GLY A 499 18.36 24.84 -19.75
C GLY A 499 17.41 26.01 -19.54
N SER A 500 17.63 26.79 -18.49
CA SER A 500 16.96 28.06 -18.15
C SER A 500 15.50 28.02 -17.65
N ALA A 501 15.34 27.92 -16.32
CA ALA A 501 14.43 28.78 -15.55
C ALA A 501 14.69 28.59 -14.04
N ALA A 502 15.64 29.36 -13.51
CA ALA A 502 15.57 29.72 -12.08
C ALA A 502 14.40 30.69 -11.94
N MET A 503 13.37 30.34 -11.18
CA MET A 503 12.30 31.28 -10.80
C MET A 503 12.18 31.33 -9.27
N PRO A 504 12.10 32.52 -8.66
CA PRO A 504 12.37 32.71 -7.25
C PRO A 504 11.15 32.36 -6.38
N MET A 505 11.43 31.83 -5.19
CA MET A 505 10.45 31.67 -4.10
C MET A 505 9.79 33.01 -3.76
N PHE A 506 8.46 33.08 -3.86
CA PHE A 506 7.67 34.13 -3.23
C PHE A 506 7.09 33.60 -1.91
N PHE A 507 7.56 34.17 -0.79
CA PHE A 507 6.93 34.05 0.52
C PHE A 507 5.67 34.92 0.54
N ALA A 508 4.50 34.32 0.78
CA ALA A 508 3.28 35.07 1.07
C ALA A 508 3.11 35.21 2.59
N PHE A 509 3.40 36.41 3.11
CA PHE A 509 3.01 36.85 4.44
C PHE A 509 1.51 37.18 4.43
N ILE A 510 0.71 36.54 5.30
CA ILE A 510 -0.67 36.95 5.56
C ILE A 510 -0.65 38.03 6.63
N ALA A 511 -0.92 39.28 6.24
CA ALA A 511 -1.28 40.36 7.14
C ALA A 511 -2.80 40.51 7.13
N GLY A 512 -3.44 40.25 8.27
CA GLY A 512 -4.85 40.58 8.48
C GLY A 512 -5.06 42.08 8.61
N LEU A 513 -6.22 42.56 8.16
CA LEU A 513 -6.79 43.81 8.63
C LEU A 513 -8.32 43.79 8.40
N ALA A 514 -9.01 44.04 9.51
CA ALA A 514 -10.43 44.32 9.61
C ALA A 514 -10.81 45.64 8.94
N PHE A 515 -12.10 45.85 8.67
CA PHE A 515 -12.94 47.06 8.86
C PHE A 515 -14.29 46.73 8.17
N VAL A 516 -15.39 46.50 8.90
CA VAL A 516 -16.31 47.47 9.55
C VAL A 516 -17.05 48.36 8.54
N ILE A 517 -18.38 48.15 8.56
CA ILE A 517 -19.54 48.76 7.87
C ILE A 517 -19.78 48.27 6.45
#